data_AF-A0A2A4LPW3-F1
#
_entry.id   AF-A0A2A4LPW3-F1
#
_cell.length_a   1.000
_cell.length_b   1.000
_cell.length_c   1.000
_cell.angle_alpha   90.00
_cell.angle_beta   90.00
_cell.angle_gamma   90.00
#
_symmetry.space_group_name_H-M   'P 1'
#
loop_
_entity.id
_entity.type
_entity.pdbx_description
1 polymer ?
#
loop_
_entity_poly.entity_id
_entity_poly.type
_entity_poly.pdbx_seq_one_letter_code
_entity_poly.pdbx_strand_id
1 'polypeptide(L)'
;MLNELLLKFATWLDGFQSSTALHESLYMYAWVESTHVLALILFLGMLMVIDLRLLGVAFKEVPASTIVERLDKPMMLGFVIMVVSGALLFYAIPIRSTQSIWFRIKVVLLIAAGINALLIRNMTRTSDMSWDNDPTPPKRIRVGAGLSLALWLLVVGMGRSMAYDWWDCKKELSYFMYWAAGCVDEMAAFE
;
A
#
# COMPACT_ATOMS: atom_id res chain seq x y z
N MET A 1 14.52 9.72 -18.18
CA MET A 1 13.50 10.72 -17.78
C MET A 1 12.73 10.40 -16.49
N LEU A 2 11.87 9.37 -16.40
CA LEU A 2 11.10 9.10 -15.16
C LEU A 2 11.99 8.78 -13.96
N ASN A 3 12.96 7.86 -14.12
CA ASN A 3 13.88 7.49 -13.05
C ASN A 3 14.69 8.68 -12.52
N GLU A 4 15.20 9.52 -13.42
CA GLU A 4 15.88 10.77 -13.04
C GLU A 4 14.96 11.75 -12.31
N LEU A 5 13.70 11.90 -12.75
CA LEU A 5 12.73 12.78 -12.09
C LEU A 5 12.45 12.30 -10.66
N LEU A 6 12.22 11.00 -10.49
CA LEU A 6 11.98 10.38 -9.18
C LEU A 6 13.21 10.52 -8.28
N LEU A 7 14.42 10.30 -8.82
CA LEU A 7 15.65 10.49 -8.07
C LEU A 7 15.84 11.95 -7.66
N LYS A 8 15.65 12.91 -8.57
CA LYS A 8 15.72 14.35 -8.26
C LYS A 8 14.73 14.74 -7.16
N PHE A 9 13.50 14.22 -7.22
CA PHE A 9 12.50 14.43 -6.17
C PHE A 9 12.94 13.84 -4.83
N ALA A 10 13.48 12.62 -4.84
CA ALA A 10 13.98 11.95 -3.64
C ALA A 10 15.16 12.70 -3.02
N THR A 11 16.13 13.16 -3.82
CA THR A 11 17.26 13.98 -3.37
C THR A 11 16.81 15.33 -2.82
N TRP A 12 15.77 15.94 -3.42
CA TRP A 12 15.19 17.17 -2.88
C TRP A 12 14.56 16.95 -1.50
N LEU A 13 13.87 15.83 -1.28
CA LEU A 13 13.36 15.46 0.05
C LEU A 13 14.48 15.14 1.05
N ASP A 14 15.53 14.47 0.59
CA ASP A 14 16.69 14.10 1.41
C ASP A 14 17.46 15.33 1.91
N GLY A 15 17.46 16.43 1.15
CA GLY A 15 18.12 17.68 1.50
C GLY A 15 17.53 18.44 2.70
N PHE A 16 16.36 18.04 3.20
CA PHE A 16 15.77 18.66 4.39
C PHE A 16 16.37 18.08 5.68
N GLN A 17 16.85 18.94 6.59
CA GLN A 17 17.39 18.50 7.88
C GLN A 17 16.39 17.65 8.70
N SER A 18 15.08 17.90 8.57
CA SER A 18 14.03 17.11 9.22
C SER A 18 13.91 15.69 8.67
N SER A 19 14.27 15.44 7.40
CA SER A 19 14.34 14.08 6.83
C SER A 19 15.44 13.29 7.52
N THR A 20 16.67 13.83 7.51
CA THR A 20 17.83 13.22 8.15
C THR A 20 17.62 13.01 9.65
N ALA A 21 17.10 14.02 10.36
CA ALA A 21 16.82 13.92 11.80
C ALA A 21 15.75 12.87 12.13
N LEU A 22 14.76 12.65 11.25
CA LEU A 22 13.77 11.59 11.43
C LEU A 22 14.41 10.20 11.31
N HIS A 23 15.27 10.01 10.31
CA HIS A 23 15.95 8.74 10.05
C HIS A 23 17.03 8.40 11.10
N GLU A 24 17.83 9.38 11.49
CA GLU A 24 18.95 9.20 12.44
C GLU A 24 18.51 9.24 13.90
N SER A 25 17.24 9.58 14.18
CA SER A 25 16.71 9.54 15.53
C SER A 25 16.75 8.12 16.09
N LEU A 26 17.25 7.98 17.33
CA LEU A 26 17.35 6.71 18.04
C LEU A 26 16.02 5.93 18.09
N TYR A 27 14.89 6.63 18.20
CA TYR A 27 13.59 5.99 18.38
C TYR A 27 12.51 6.49 17.42
N MET A 28 12.63 7.69 16.83
CA MET A 28 11.51 8.26 16.06
C MET A 28 11.15 7.41 14.85
N TYR A 29 12.14 6.94 14.08
CA TYR A 29 11.89 6.05 12.94
C TYR A 29 11.16 4.77 13.39
N ALA A 30 11.62 4.13 14.47
CA ALA A 30 11.00 2.92 15.02
C ALA A 30 9.57 3.15 15.54
N TRP A 31 9.30 4.30 16.17
CA TRP A 31 7.95 4.67 16.61
C TRP A 31 7.01 4.89 15.43
N VAL A 32 7.47 5.58 14.39
CA VAL A 32 6.68 5.81 13.17
C VAL A 32 6.42 4.49 12.46
N GLU A 33 7.41 3.61 12.34
CA GLU A 33 7.27 2.28 11.75
C GLU A 33 6.29 1.41 12.55
N SER A 34 6.41 1.39 13.88
CA SER A 34 5.50 0.65 14.76
C SER A 34 4.06 1.16 14.63
N THR A 35 3.89 2.48 14.61
CA THR A 35 2.58 3.12 14.40
C THR A 35 2.00 2.77 13.04
N HIS A 36 2.82 2.76 12.00
CA HIS A 36 2.42 2.37 10.65
C HIS A 36 1.87 0.94 10.61
N VAL A 37 2.59 -0.02 11.22
CA VAL A 37 2.18 -1.42 11.25
C VAL A 37 0.91 -1.63 12.08
N LEU A 38 0.78 -0.97 13.24
CA LEU A 38 -0.44 -1.05 14.05
C LEU A 38 -1.66 -0.46 13.32
N ALA A 39 -1.48 0.68 12.65
CA ALA A 39 -2.53 1.30 11.84
C ALA A 39 -2.91 0.43 10.63
N LEU A 40 -1.92 -0.24 10.02
CA LEU A 40 -2.14 -1.22 8.96
C LEU A 40 -2.96 -2.41 9.45
N ILE A 41 -2.68 -2.94 10.64
CA ILE A 41 -3.48 -4.02 11.24
C ILE A 41 -4.92 -3.57 11.47
N LEU A 42 -5.13 -2.35 11.98
CA LEU A 42 -6.48 -1.81 12.17
C LEU A 42 -7.21 -1.69 10.83
N PHE A 43 -6.60 -1.01 9.85
CA PHE A 43 -7.18 -0.81 8.53
C PHE A 43 -7.48 -2.13 7.82
N LEU A 44 -6.47 -2.98 7.67
CA LEU A 44 -6.55 -4.23 6.93
C LEU A 44 -7.46 -5.23 7.66
N GLY A 45 -7.45 -5.24 9.00
CA GLY A 45 -8.33 -6.07 9.81
C GLY A 45 -9.81 -5.79 9.52
N MET A 46 -10.19 -4.51 9.51
CA MET A 46 -11.57 -4.10 9.18
C MET A 46 -11.91 -4.41 7.71
N LEU A 47 -10.99 -4.10 6.79
CA LEU A 47 -11.16 -4.37 5.36
C LEU A 47 -11.34 -5.88 5.08
N MET A 48 -10.57 -6.74 5.74
CA MET A 48 -10.70 -8.19 5.60
C MET A 48 -12.07 -8.69 6.04
N VAL A 49 -12.61 -8.18 7.15
CA VAL A 49 -13.96 -8.56 7.62
C VAL A 49 -15.03 -8.16 6.60
N ILE A 50 -14.92 -6.95 6.05
CA ILE A 50 -15.81 -6.47 4.99
C ILE A 50 -15.69 -7.37 3.75
N ASP A 51 -14.48 -7.61 3.25
CA ASP A 51 -14.25 -8.38 2.03
C ASP A 51 -14.69 -9.85 2.17
N LEU A 52 -14.49 -10.48 3.33
CA LEU A 52 -14.97 -11.83 3.60
C LEU A 52 -16.50 -11.92 3.59
N ARG A 53 -17.19 -10.87 4.04
CA ARG A 53 -18.65 -10.77 3.90
C ARG A 53 -19.07 -10.57 2.45
N LEU A 54 -18.40 -9.67 1.73
CA LEU A 54 -18.67 -9.38 0.32
C LEU A 54 -18.36 -10.56 -0.60
N LEU A 55 -17.44 -11.44 -0.20
CA LEU A 55 -17.16 -12.72 -0.86
C LEU A 55 -18.25 -13.78 -0.63
N GLY A 56 -19.06 -13.63 0.43
CA GLY A 56 -20.00 -14.64 0.89
C GLY A 56 -19.32 -15.81 1.60
N VAL A 57 -18.17 -15.59 2.23
CA VAL A 57 -17.40 -16.61 2.97
C VAL A 57 -17.69 -16.55 4.47
N ALA A 58 -17.74 -15.35 5.06
CA ALA A 58 -18.01 -15.13 6.48
C ALA A 58 -19.17 -14.15 6.70
N PHE A 59 -19.70 -14.12 7.93
CA PHE A 59 -20.74 -13.18 8.38
C PHE A 59 -22.02 -13.12 7.52
N LYS A 60 -22.37 -14.21 6.84
CA LYS A 60 -23.45 -14.27 5.84
C LYS A 60 -24.83 -13.94 6.38
N GLU A 61 -25.02 -14.10 7.70
CA GLU A 61 -26.28 -13.82 8.41
C GLU A 61 -26.49 -12.33 8.71
N VAL A 62 -25.44 -11.52 8.59
CA VAL A 62 -25.50 -10.07 8.84
C VAL A 62 -25.62 -9.34 7.50
N PRO A 63 -26.48 -8.30 7.38
CA PRO A 63 -26.56 -7.49 6.18
C PRO A 63 -25.19 -6.87 5.83
N ALA A 64 -24.81 -6.89 4.55
CA ALA A 64 -23.51 -6.38 4.11
C ALA A 64 -23.32 -4.89 4.46
N SER A 65 -24.38 -4.09 4.31
CA SER A 65 -24.47 -2.67 4.66
C SER A 65 -24.12 -2.41 6.13
N THR A 66 -24.63 -3.26 7.04
CA THR A 66 -24.40 -3.13 8.48
C THR A 66 -22.94 -3.36 8.84
N ILE A 67 -22.29 -4.35 8.22
CA ILE A 67 -20.85 -4.58 8.43
C ILE A 67 -20.03 -3.41 7.89
N VAL A 68 -20.31 -2.97 6.67
CA VAL A 68 -19.61 -1.85 6.05
C VAL A 68 -19.76 -0.59 6.91
N GLU A 69 -20.98 -0.21 7.29
CA GLU A 69 -21.23 1.01 8.07
C GLU A 69 -20.53 1.01 9.43
N ARG A 70 -20.52 -0.13 10.14
CA ARG A 70 -19.88 -0.24 11.45
C ARG A 70 -18.35 -0.23 11.37
N LEU A 71 -17.79 -0.82 10.32
CA LEU A 71 -16.35 -0.98 10.18
C LEU A 71 -15.68 0.13 9.36
N ASP A 72 -16.43 0.91 8.59
CA ASP A 72 -15.89 1.99 7.75
C ASP A 72 -15.15 3.05 8.57
N LYS A 73 -15.71 3.51 9.69
CA LYS A 73 -15.07 4.53 10.54
C LYS A 73 -13.71 4.08 11.11
N PRO A 74 -13.60 2.95 11.84
CA PRO A 74 -12.30 2.49 12.33
C PRO A 74 -11.35 2.12 11.19
N MET A 75 -11.84 1.58 10.08
CA MET A 75 -11.03 1.32 8.88
C MET A 75 -10.41 2.61 8.35
N MET A 76 -11.21 3.66 8.16
CA MET A 76 -10.74 4.95 7.65
C MET A 76 -9.78 5.65 8.61
N LEU A 77 -9.99 5.53 9.93
CA LEU A 77 -9.05 6.03 10.92
C LEU A 77 -7.68 5.33 10.78
N GLY A 78 -7.68 3.99 10.72
CA GLY A 78 -6.47 3.21 10.47
C GLY A 78 -5.81 3.58 9.14
N PHE A 79 -6.60 3.77 8.08
CA PHE A 79 -6.11 4.16 6.76
C PHE A 79 -5.37 5.50 6.79
N VAL A 80 -5.96 6.54 7.40
CA VAL A 80 -5.35 7.88 7.48
C VAL A 80 -4.04 7.82 8.24
N ILE A 81 -4.02 7.17 9.40
CA ILE A 81 -2.79 7.03 10.21
C ILE A 81 -1.73 6.24 9.43
N MET A 82 -2.12 5.15 8.77
CA MET A 82 -1.22 4.32 7.96
C MET A 82 -0.62 5.11 6.79
N VAL A 83 -1.41 5.91 6.07
CA VAL A 83 -0.92 6.72 4.94
C VAL A 83 0.04 7.81 5.43
N VAL A 84 -0.31 8.53 6.49
CA VAL A 84 0.55 9.60 7.05
C VAL A 84 1.88 9.02 7.55
N SER A 85 1.83 7.96 8.34
CA SER A 85 3.04 7.28 8.84
C SER A 85 3.87 6.68 7.69
N GLY A 86 3.23 6.11 6.67
CA GLY A 86 3.92 5.58 5.49
C GLY A 86 4.63 6.67 4.68
N ALA A 87 4.01 7.84 4.55
CA ALA A 87 4.62 9.01 3.94
C ALA A 87 5.81 9.53 4.76
N LEU A 88 5.72 9.51 6.09
CA LEU A 88 6.85 9.83 6.98
C LEU A 88 8.01 8.85 6.84
N LEU A 89 7.74 7.54 6.72
CA LEU A 89 8.78 6.53 6.47
C LEU A 89 9.47 6.74 5.12
N PHE A 90 8.70 7.01 4.07
CA PHE A 90 9.27 7.37 2.77
C PHE A 90 10.12 8.65 2.88
N TYR A 91 9.61 9.66 3.59
CA TYR A 91 10.31 10.92 3.81
C TYR A 91 11.63 10.76 4.56
N ALA A 92 11.73 9.79 5.50
CA ALA A 92 12.95 9.54 6.25
C ALA A 92 14.08 8.93 5.39
N ILE A 93 13.74 8.11 4.41
CA ILE A 93 14.71 7.43 3.52
C ILE A 93 14.28 7.51 2.05
N PRO A 94 14.17 8.72 1.48
CA PRO A 94 13.48 8.93 0.20
C PRO A 94 14.26 8.35 -0.97
N ILE A 95 15.59 8.49 -0.99
CA ILE A 95 16.45 7.97 -2.05
C ILE A 95 16.39 6.44 -2.06
N ARG A 96 16.66 5.80 -0.92
CA ARG A 96 16.61 4.34 -0.77
C ARG A 96 15.23 3.76 -1.12
N SER A 97 14.15 4.42 -0.68
CA SER A 97 12.80 3.98 -1.00
C SER A 97 12.51 4.10 -2.50
N THR A 98 12.90 5.22 -3.12
CA THR A 98 12.67 5.46 -4.55
C THR A 98 13.49 4.54 -5.45
N GLN A 99 14.67 4.13 -4.99
CA GLN A 99 15.56 3.20 -5.69
C GLN A 99 15.29 1.72 -5.35
N SER A 100 14.24 1.43 -4.57
CA SER A 100 13.84 0.06 -4.28
C SER A 100 12.76 -0.41 -5.25
N ILE A 101 13.03 -1.49 -5.97
CA ILE A 101 12.04 -2.14 -6.85
C ILE A 101 10.78 -2.57 -6.08
N TRP A 102 10.95 -3.01 -4.83
CA TRP A 102 9.83 -3.42 -3.97
C TRP A 102 8.89 -2.28 -3.65
N PHE A 103 9.43 -1.10 -3.34
CA PHE A 103 8.63 0.08 -3.07
C PHE A 103 7.87 0.51 -4.33
N ARG A 104 8.50 0.46 -5.50
CA ARG A 104 7.85 0.79 -6.78
C ARG A 104 6.69 -0.14 -7.09
N ILE A 105 6.89 -1.45 -6.95
CA ILE A 105 5.82 -2.44 -7.12
C ILE A 105 4.71 -2.17 -6.09
N LYS A 106 5.06 -1.90 -4.83
CA LYS A 106 4.10 -1.55 -3.78
C LYS A 106 3.26 -0.32 -4.15
N VAL A 107 3.85 0.73 -4.70
CA VAL A 107 3.12 1.94 -5.14
C VAL A 107 2.15 1.62 -6.27
N VAL A 108 2.55 0.83 -7.27
CA VAL A 108 1.66 0.40 -8.35
C VAL A 108 0.49 -0.41 -7.80
N LEU A 109 0.75 -1.34 -6.87
CA LEU A 109 -0.29 -2.13 -6.21
C LEU A 109 -1.23 -1.27 -5.35
N LEU A 110 -0.71 -0.24 -4.67
CA LEU A 110 -1.54 0.71 -3.91
C LEU A 110 -2.48 1.51 -4.82
N ILE A 111 -2.00 1.95 -5.99
CA ILE A 111 -2.83 2.62 -6.99
C ILE A 111 -3.92 1.65 -7.49
N ALA A 112 -3.56 0.41 -7.81
CA ALA A 112 -4.52 -0.62 -8.21
C ALA A 112 -5.57 -0.91 -7.11
N ALA A 113 -5.14 -0.98 -5.85
CA ALA A 113 -6.03 -1.18 -4.70
C ALA A 113 -6.99 0.01 -4.52
N GLY A 114 -6.50 1.24 -4.69
CA GLY A 114 -7.34 2.45 -4.67
C GLY A 114 -8.39 2.45 -5.78
N ILE A 115 -8.00 2.09 -7.01
CA ILE A 115 -8.93 1.94 -8.14
C ILE A 115 -9.98 0.86 -7.82
N ASN A 116 -9.56 -0.30 -7.33
CA ASN A 116 -10.47 -1.39 -6.95
C ASN A 116 -11.48 -0.95 -5.88
N ALA A 117 -11.03 -0.22 -4.85
CA ALA A 117 -11.90 0.30 -3.79
C ALA A 117 -12.93 1.30 -4.34
N LEU A 118 -12.52 2.21 -5.24
CA LEU A 118 -13.43 3.15 -5.90
C LEU A 118 -14.47 2.42 -6.76
N LEU A 119 -14.05 1.39 -7.50
CA LEU A 119 -14.95 0.59 -8.32
C LEU A 119 -16.00 -0.13 -7.47
N ILE A 120 -15.59 -0.80 -6.38
CA ILE A 120 -16.52 -1.48 -5.46
C ILE A 120 -17.49 -0.48 -4.85
N ARG A 121 -16.99 0.66 -4.36
CA ARG A 121 -17.81 1.71 -3.74
C ARG A 121 -18.83 2.31 -4.71
N ASN A 122 -18.44 2.52 -5.96
CA ASN A 122 -19.36 3.00 -7.00
C ASN A 122 -20.40 1.94 -7.34
N MET A 123 -20.00 0.66 -7.42
CA MET A 123 -20.94 -0.44 -7.66
C MET A 123 -21.97 -0.55 -6.52
N THR A 124 -21.54 -0.53 -5.26
CA THR A 124 -22.46 -0.63 -4.11
C THR A 124 -23.38 0.57 -3.95
N ARG A 125 -22.96 1.77 -4.37
CA ARG A 125 -23.81 2.98 -4.36
C ARG A 125 -24.83 3.04 -5.50
N THR A 126 -24.50 2.49 -6.65
CA THR A 126 -25.34 2.57 -7.87
C THR A 126 -26.22 1.34 -8.07
N SER A 127 -25.85 0.19 -7.50
CA SER A 127 -26.69 -1.00 -7.52
C SER A 127 -27.78 -0.89 -6.47
N ASP A 128 -29.00 -1.30 -6.83
CA ASP A 128 -30.01 -1.66 -5.83
C ASP A 128 -29.40 -2.71 -4.90
N MET A 129 -29.25 -2.38 -3.62
CA MET A 129 -28.75 -3.30 -2.59
C MET A 129 -29.80 -4.36 -2.23
N SER A 130 -30.56 -4.86 -3.22
CA SER A 130 -31.55 -5.92 -3.02
C SER A 130 -30.91 -7.20 -2.49
N TRP A 131 -29.61 -7.37 -2.70
CA TRP A 131 -28.78 -8.49 -2.25
C TRP A 131 -28.16 -8.27 -0.86
N ASP A 132 -28.47 -7.17 -0.16
CA ASP A 132 -27.82 -6.83 1.11
C ASP A 132 -27.94 -7.94 2.17
N ASN A 133 -29.10 -8.60 2.19
CA ASN A 133 -29.41 -9.72 3.06
C ASN A 133 -29.02 -11.08 2.46
N ASP A 134 -28.59 -11.12 1.20
CA ASP A 134 -28.26 -12.38 0.54
C ASP A 134 -26.97 -12.97 1.15
N PRO A 135 -26.94 -14.29 1.40
CA PRO A 135 -25.73 -14.97 1.84
C PRO A 135 -24.58 -14.86 0.83
N THR A 136 -24.91 -14.72 -0.47
CA THR A 136 -23.96 -14.65 -1.57
C THR A 136 -24.19 -13.40 -2.42
N PRO A 137 -23.33 -12.37 -2.29
CA PRO A 137 -23.42 -11.17 -3.12
C PRO A 137 -23.22 -11.44 -4.62
N PRO A 138 -23.60 -10.48 -5.49
CA PRO A 138 -23.39 -10.58 -6.93
C PRO A 138 -21.92 -10.88 -7.29
N LYS A 139 -21.71 -11.66 -8.35
CA LYS A 139 -20.36 -12.10 -8.78
C LYS A 139 -19.37 -10.93 -8.93
N ARG A 140 -19.82 -9.76 -9.42
CA ARG A 140 -18.96 -8.58 -9.59
C ARG A 140 -18.40 -8.06 -8.25
N ILE A 141 -19.23 -8.00 -7.23
CA ILE A 141 -18.84 -7.58 -5.86
C ILE A 141 -17.85 -8.59 -5.28
N ARG A 142 -18.12 -9.88 -5.44
CA ARG A 142 -17.24 -10.96 -4.97
C ARG A 142 -15.87 -10.90 -5.64
N VAL A 143 -15.81 -10.67 -6.96
CA VAL A 143 -14.53 -10.52 -7.68
C VAL A 143 -13.77 -9.31 -7.15
N GLY A 144 -14.43 -8.17 -6.94
CA GLY A 144 -13.80 -6.98 -6.36
C GLY A 144 -13.22 -7.23 -4.96
N ALA A 145 -13.97 -7.89 -4.08
CA ALA A 145 -13.51 -8.25 -2.73
C ALA A 145 -12.33 -9.23 -2.77
N GLY A 146 -12.37 -10.22 -3.67
CA GLY A 146 -11.25 -11.14 -3.88
C GLY A 146 -9.99 -10.43 -4.39
N LEU A 147 -10.14 -9.50 -5.34
CA LEU A 147 -9.04 -8.66 -5.83
C LEU A 147 -8.49 -7.75 -4.73
N SER A 148 -9.36 -7.18 -3.89
CA SER A 148 -8.98 -6.34 -2.75
C SER A 148 -8.04 -7.10 -1.81
N LEU A 149 -8.44 -8.30 -1.37
CA LEU A 149 -7.62 -9.15 -0.51
C LEU A 149 -6.28 -9.52 -1.16
N ALA A 150 -6.30 -9.92 -2.45
CA ALA A 150 -5.08 -10.26 -3.17
C ALA A 150 -4.11 -9.08 -3.29
N LEU A 151 -4.62 -7.90 -3.64
CA LEU A 151 -3.83 -6.68 -3.75
C LEU A 151 -3.21 -6.29 -2.41
N TRP A 152 -3.99 -6.29 -1.32
CA TRP A 152 -3.46 -5.94 -0.01
C TRP A 152 -2.45 -6.96 0.53
N LEU A 153 -2.64 -8.25 0.29
CA LEU A 153 -1.64 -9.27 0.59
C LEU A 153 -0.32 -8.99 -0.14
N LEU A 154 -0.39 -8.65 -1.42
CA LEU A 154 0.80 -8.28 -2.20
C LEU A 154 1.42 -6.98 -1.68
N VAL A 155 0.65 -5.93 -1.38
CA VAL A 155 1.15 -4.66 -0.83
C VAL A 155 1.92 -4.87 0.47
N VAL A 156 1.39 -5.71 1.39
CA VAL A 156 2.04 -6.06 2.64
C VAL A 156 3.32 -6.85 2.38
N GLY A 157 3.24 -7.85 1.49
CA GLY A 157 4.41 -8.63 1.08
C GLY A 157 5.54 -7.76 0.54
N MET A 158 5.24 -6.88 -0.44
CA MET A 158 6.23 -5.97 -1.02
C MET A 158 6.78 -4.99 0.02
N GLY A 159 5.93 -4.49 0.93
CA GLY A 159 6.37 -3.65 2.04
C GLY A 159 7.38 -4.35 2.96
N ARG A 160 7.15 -5.63 3.26
CA ARG A 160 8.07 -6.41 4.10
C ARG A 160 9.38 -6.74 3.38
N SER A 161 9.31 -6.97 2.07
CA SER A 161 10.48 -7.23 1.21
C SER A 161 11.45 -6.06 1.14
N MET A 162 10.99 -4.82 1.35
CA MET A 162 11.88 -3.63 1.38
C MET A 162 13.01 -3.73 2.42
N ALA A 163 12.77 -4.42 3.55
CA ALA A 163 13.79 -4.62 4.56
C ALA A 163 14.84 -5.68 4.16
N TYR A 164 14.53 -6.51 3.17
CA TYR A 164 15.37 -7.59 2.66
C TYR A 164 15.73 -7.36 1.19
N ASP A 165 16.16 -6.14 0.84
CA ASP A 165 16.36 -5.80 -0.56
C ASP A 165 17.56 -6.54 -1.19
N TRP A 166 17.25 -7.50 -2.05
CA TRP A 166 18.22 -8.26 -2.82
C TRP A 166 18.52 -7.67 -4.20
N TRP A 167 17.75 -6.67 -4.63
CA TRP A 167 17.96 -5.89 -5.85
C TRP A 167 18.39 -4.45 -5.55
N ASP A 168 19.25 -4.29 -4.54
CA ASP A 168 19.85 -3.01 -4.18
C ASP A 168 20.81 -2.52 -5.27
N CYS A 169 20.81 -1.22 -5.57
CA CYS A 169 21.66 -0.62 -6.62
C CYS A 169 23.16 -0.89 -6.41
N LYS A 170 23.61 -1.12 -5.17
CA LYS A 170 25.01 -1.43 -4.87
C LYS A 170 25.44 -2.86 -5.24
N LYS A 171 24.53 -3.69 -5.73
CA LYS A 171 24.81 -5.06 -6.17
C LYS A 171 25.00 -5.11 -7.67
N GLU A 172 25.72 -6.12 -8.15
CA GLU A 172 25.80 -6.42 -9.58
C GLU A 172 24.44 -6.90 -10.08
N LEU A 173 23.81 -6.11 -10.95
CA LEU A 173 22.50 -6.39 -11.53
C LEU A 173 22.56 -6.27 -13.05
N SER A 174 21.58 -6.87 -13.73
CA SER A 174 21.37 -6.61 -15.16
C SER A 174 20.86 -5.18 -15.40
N TYR A 175 21.12 -4.61 -16.57
CA TYR A 175 20.62 -3.29 -16.97
C TYR A 175 19.10 -3.13 -16.75
N PHE A 176 18.31 -4.15 -17.10
CA PHE A 176 16.86 -4.15 -16.88
C PHE A 176 16.49 -3.99 -15.39
N MET A 177 17.22 -4.66 -14.50
CA MET A 177 16.98 -4.56 -13.06
C MET A 177 17.38 -3.19 -12.51
N TYR A 178 18.50 -2.61 -12.98
CA TYR A 178 18.85 -1.23 -12.64
C TYR A 178 17.78 -0.23 -13.11
N TRP A 179 17.24 -0.41 -14.31
CA TRP A 179 16.14 0.41 -14.81
C TRP A 179 14.86 0.27 -13.99
N ALA A 180 14.49 -0.97 -13.63
CA ALA A 180 13.28 -1.25 -12.86
C ALA A 180 13.38 -0.69 -11.43
N ALA A 181 14.52 -0.89 -10.76
CA ALA A 181 14.81 -0.32 -9.44
C ALA A 181 15.05 1.20 -9.50
N GLY A 182 15.45 1.74 -10.65
CA GLY A 182 15.74 3.16 -10.86
C GLY A 182 17.10 3.61 -10.33
N CYS A 183 18.09 2.73 -10.47
CA CYS A 183 19.49 2.95 -10.16
C CYS A 183 20.13 3.81 -11.27
N VAL A 184 19.86 5.12 -11.25
CA VAL A 184 20.24 6.06 -12.33
C VAL A 184 21.74 6.13 -12.54
N ASP A 185 22.50 6.20 -11.45
CA ASP A 185 23.95 6.34 -11.49
C ASP A 185 24.61 5.06 -12.05
N GLU A 186 24.12 3.90 -11.66
CA GLU A 186 24.60 2.61 -12.13
C GLU A 186 24.24 2.37 -13.59
N MET A 187 23.06 2.81 -14.06
CA MET A 187 22.71 2.76 -15.48
C MET A 187 23.64 3.62 -16.34
N ALA A 188 24.05 4.80 -15.84
CA ALA A 188 24.96 5.68 -16.57
C ALA A 188 26.36 5.10 -16.75
N ALA A 189 26.76 4.12 -15.92
CA ALA A 189 28.03 3.42 -16.06
C ALA A 189 28.05 2.37 -17.19
N PHE A 190 26.89 2.02 -17.79
CA PHE A 190 26.80 1.12 -18.94
C PHE A 190 26.88 1.85 -20.30
N GLU A 191 26.81 3.18 -20.30
CA GLU A 191 26.90 4.05 -21.49
C GLU A 191 28.35 4.50 -21.73
#